data_AF-A0A4Y9ZKA3-F1
#
_entry.id   AF-A0A4Y9ZKA3-F1
#
_cell.length_a   1.000
_cell.length_b   1.000
_cell.length_c   1.000
_cell.angle_alpha   90.00
_cell.angle_beta   90.00
_cell.angle_gamma   90.00
#
_symmetry.space_group_name_H-M   'P 1'
#
loop_
_entity.id
_entity.type
_entity.pdbx_description
1 polymer ?
#
loop_
_entity_poly.entity_id
_entity_poly.type
_entity_poly.pdbx_seq_one_letter_code
_entity_poly.pdbx_strand_id
1 'polypeptide(L)' 'MAKGPDVNKPMPFTGVCTKLKEFISQCKLHFRLKGDWFPDEATQIYFALSYIQGRTAGP' A
#
# COMPACT_ATOMS: atom_id res chain seq x y z
N MET A 1 -23.66 10.19 4.19
CA MET A 1 -22.52 10.66 3.38
C MET A 1 -21.62 9.47 3.15
N ALA A 2 -21.64 8.87 1.96
CA ALA A 2 -20.76 7.75 1.66
C ALA A 2 -19.33 8.30 1.64
N LYS A 3 -18.52 7.90 2.63
CA LYS A 3 -17.08 8.17 2.64
C LYS A 3 -16.55 7.48 1.38
N GLY A 4 -16.19 8.25 0.35
CA GLY A 4 -15.50 7.70 -0.82
C GLY A 4 -14.31 6.89 -0.34
N PRO A 5 -13.90 5.82 -1.05
CA PRO A 5 -12.76 5.00 -0.63
C PRO A 5 -11.62 5.97 -0.31
N ASP A 6 -11.06 5.88 0.91
CA ASP A 6 -10.00 6.77 1.37
C ASP A 6 -8.79 6.61 0.41
N VAL A 7 -8.80 7.33 -0.72
CA VAL A 7 -7.81 7.23 -1.81
C VAL A 7 -6.41 7.58 -1.31
N ASN A 8 -6.36 8.23 -0.15
CA ASN A 8 -5.16 8.59 0.58
C ASN A 8 -4.46 7.42 1.24
N LYS A 9 -5.01 6.21 1.29
CA LYS A 9 -4.36 5.10 2.02
C LYS A 9 -4.63 3.77 1.31
N PRO A 10 -3.58 3.04 0.84
CA PRO A 10 -3.81 1.72 0.26
C PRO A 10 -4.46 0.81 1.30
N MET A 11 -5.29 -0.14 0.86
CA MET A 11 -5.80 -1.15 1.78
C MET A 11 -4.68 -2.13 2.15
N PRO A 12 -4.63 -2.63 3.41
CA PRO A 12 -3.66 -3.64 3.78
C PRO A 12 -3.74 -4.86 2.86
N PHE A 13 -2.60 -5.32 2.37
CA PHE A 13 -2.53 -6.45 1.46
C PHE A 13 -2.56 -7.75 2.25
N THR A 14 -3.64 -8.52 2.12
CA THR A 14 -3.87 -9.76 2.87
C THR A 14 -3.24 -11.00 2.23
N GLY A 15 -2.36 -10.84 1.24
CA GLY A 15 -1.73 -11.96 0.52
C GLY A 15 -2.58 -12.58 -0.60
N VAL A 16 -3.75 -12.01 -0.91
CA VAL A 16 -4.64 -12.51 -1.97
C VAL A 16 -4.09 -12.11 -3.34
N CYS A 17 -3.60 -13.08 -4.12
CA CYS A 17 -2.96 -12.84 -5.43
C CYS A 17 -3.81 -12.02 -6.41
N THR A 18 -5.14 -12.18 -6.40
CA THR A 18 -6.04 -11.42 -7.30
C THR A 18 -6.08 -9.93 -6.96
N LYS A 19 -5.76 -9.55 -5.71
CA LYS A 19 -5.70 -8.15 -5.26
C LYS A 19 -4.29 -7.56 -5.31
N LEU A 20 -3.27 -8.32 -5.73
CA LEU A 20 -1.89 -7.85 -5.78
C LEU A 20 -1.71 -6.69 -6.76
N LYS A 21 -2.29 -6.80 -7.96
CA LYS A 21 -2.22 -5.74 -8.99
C LYS A 21 -2.93 -4.46 -8.52
N GLU A 22 -4.06 -4.62 -7.85
CA GLU A 22 -4.82 -3.50 -7.27
C GLU A 22 -4.02 -2.80 -6.16
N PHE A 23 -3.42 -3.58 -5.25
CA PHE A 23 -2.55 -3.07 -4.18
C PHE A 23 -1.35 -2.28 -4.73
N ILE A 24 -0.63 -2.83 -5.72
CA ILE A 24 0.50 -2.15 -6.36
C ILE A 24 0.03 -0.84 -7.01
N SER A 25 -1.14 -0.82 -7.63
CA SER A 25 -1.71 0.38 -8.26
C SER A 25 -2.06 1.45 -7.22
N GLN A 26 -2.62 1.04 -6.09
CA GLN A 26 -2.92 1.94 -4.96
C GLN A 26 -1.63 2.52 -4.34
N CYS A 27 -0.60 1.71 -4.13
CA CYS A 27 0.71 2.18 -3.62
C CYS A 27 1.34 3.19 -4.58
N LYS A 28 1.37 2.90 -5.89
CA LYS A 28 1.90 3.84 -6.90
C LYS A 28 1.13 5.16 -6.92
N LEU A 29 -0.20 5.12 -6.81
CA LEU A 29 -1.01 6.33 -6.73
C LEU A 29 -0.70 7.11 -5.44
N HIS A 30 -0.56 6.42 -4.31
CA HIS A 30 -0.22 7.02 -3.03
C HIS A 30 1.14 7.72 -3.07
N PHE A 31 2.17 7.08 -3.63
CA PHE A 31 3.50 7.68 -3.77
C PHE A 31 3.50 8.90 -4.68
N ARG A 32 2.72 8.88 -5.77
CA ARG A 32 2.56 10.05 -6.65
C ARG A 32 1.87 11.22 -5.96
N LEU A 33 0.87 10.94 -5.11
CA LEU A 33 0.14 11.96 -4.36
C LEU A 33 0.94 12.50 -3.15
N LYS A 34 1.87 11.70 -2.63
CA LYS A 34 2.69 12.00 -1.44
C LYS A 34 4.18 11.97 -1.76
N GLY A 35 4.58 12.44 -2.94
CA GLY A 35 5.97 12.37 -3.42
C GLY A 35 6.99 12.97 -2.44
N ASP A 36 6.59 14.02 -1.72
CA ASP A 36 7.39 14.68 -0.66
C ASP A 36 7.73 13.74 0.52
N TRP A 37 6.86 12.79 0.83
CA TRP A 37 7.05 11.80 1.91
C TRP A 37 7.75 10.52 1.42
N PHE A 38 7.83 10.33 0.11
CA PHE A 38 8.40 9.14 -0.53
C PHE A 38 9.45 9.51 -1.60
N PRO A 39 10.53 10.21 -1.20
CA PRO A 39 11.53 10.71 -2.15
C PRO A 39 12.32 9.58 -2.83
N ASP A 40 12.51 8.46 -2.12
CA ASP A 40 13.35 7.35 -2.56
C ASP A 40 12.57 6.04 -2.67
N GLU A 41 13.03 5.18 -3.59
CA GLU A 41 12.47 3.85 -3.81
C GLU A 41 12.50 3.00 -2.54
N ALA A 42 13.56 3.12 -1.71
CA ALA A 42 13.67 2.41 -0.45
C ALA A 42 12.51 2.71 0.51
N THR A 43 12.11 3.98 0.63
CA THR A 43 11.00 4.43 1.50
C THR A 43 9.65 3.97 0.95
N GLN A 44 9.50 3.93 -0.38
CA GLN A 44 8.32 3.37 -1.04
C GLN A 44 8.18 1.86 -0.81
N ILE A 45 9.27 1.12 -0.93
CA ILE A 45 9.32 -0.32 -0.64
C ILE A 45 9.01 -0.58 0.83
N TYR A 46 9.63 0.16 1.75
CA TYR A 46 9.40 0.02 3.19
C TYR A 46 7.92 0.24 3.57
N PHE A 47 7.29 1.25 2.97
CA PHE A 47 5.86 1.51 3.16
C PHE A 47 4.99 0.39 2.59
N ALA A 48 5.26 -0.07 1.37
CA ALA A 48 4.53 -1.16 0.76
C ALA A 48 4.62 -2.45 1.61
N LEU A 49 5.81 -2.78 2.12
CA LEU A 49 6.04 -3.92 3.02
C LEU A 49 5.28 -3.77 4.34
N SER A 50 5.25 -2.57 4.93
CA SER A 50 4.50 -2.28 6.17
C SER A 50 2.99 -2.49 6.02
N TYR A 51 2.49 -2.44 4.79
CA TYR A 51 1.07 -2.65 4.47
C TYR A 51 0.71 -4.09 4.11
N ILE A 52 1.68 -4.98 4.00
CA ILE A 52 1.42 -6.40 3.78
C ILE A 52 1.00 -7.01 5.12
N GLN A 53 -0.30 -7.14 5.32
CA GLN A 53 -0.89 -7.93 6.41
C GLN A 53 -0.99 -9.40 5.98
N GLY A 54 0.17 -9.99 5.71
CA GLY A 54 0.34 -11.43 5.65
C GLY A 54 0.95 -11.87 6.98
N ARG A 55 0.57 -13.04 7.49
CA ARG A 55 1.30 -13.71 8.58
C ARG A 55 2.78 -13.89 8.17
N THR A 56 3.62 -12.91 8.46
CA THR A 56 5.03 -13.13 8.83
C THR A 56 5.11 -13.09 10.36
N ALA A 57 4.19 -13.83 10.99
CA ALA A 57 4.29 -14.28 12.35
C ALA A 57 3.96 -15.77 12.28
N GLY A 58 4.95 -16.55 11.87
CA GLY A 58 5.09 -17.89 12.43
C GLY A 58 5.65 -17.72 13.84
N PRO A 59 5.17 -18.50 14.82
CA PRO A 59 5.58 -18.40 16.23
C PRO A 59 7.09 -18.57 16.44
#